data_AF-H0ULG4-F1
#
_entry.id   AF-H0ULG4-F1
#
_cell.length_a   1.000
_cell.length_b   1.000
_cell.length_c   1.000
_cell.angle_alpha   90.00
_cell.angle_beta   90.00
_cell.angle_gamma   90.00
#
_symmetry.space_group_name_H-M   'P 1'
#
loop_
_entity.id
_entity.type
_entity.pdbx_description
1 polymer ?
#
loop_
_entity_poly.entity_id
_entity_poly.type
_entity_poly.pdbx_seq_one_letter_code
_entity_poly.pdbx_strand_id
1 'polypeptide(L)'
;MSEPLSPTDKVRLAKEISDGVKRYIAIQNGLLKFSFAKALGFRSSDPTAAANAASDLRGELSPLLDQLRAHELSDQFSITLRGYLRQLLQAMDVFLALCGRLAEARAAKDKAYLRKGGFKADLEKLQEAERAYLVLGAKLNELAAAEGLRKKN
;
A
#
# COMPACT_ATOMS: atom_id res chain seq x y z
N MET A 1 -22.06 19.76 12.45
CA MET A 1 -21.08 20.47 11.62
C MET A 1 -19.76 19.75 11.81
N SER A 2 -19.17 19.20 10.75
CA SER A 2 -17.86 18.54 10.85
C SER A 2 -16.77 19.59 10.85
N GLU A 3 -15.78 19.48 11.74
CA GLU A 3 -14.67 20.43 11.79
C GLU A 3 -13.57 20.05 10.79
N PRO A 4 -12.86 21.05 10.22
CA PRO A 4 -11.71 20.79 9.37
C PRO A 4 -10.58 20.12 10.17
N LEU A 5 -9.74 19.35 9.47
CA LEU A 5 -8.60 18.68 10.09
C LEU A 5 -7.61 19.70 10.67
N SER A 6 -7.28 19.57 11.97
CA SER A 6 -6.27 20.43 12.60
C SER A 6 -4.89 20.21 11.95
N PRO A 7 -3.99 21.22 11.92
CA PRO A 7 -2.63 21.03 11.40
C PRO A 7 -1.86 19.89 12.10
N THR A 8 -2.06 19.73 13.41
CA THR A 8 -1.45 18.65 14.19
C THR A 8 -1.97 17.27 13.74
N ASP A 9 -3.27 17.14 13.51
CA ASP A 9 -3.87 15.89 13.03
C ASP A 9 -3.44 15.56 11.60
N LYS A 10 -3.26 16.56 10.73
CA LYS A 10 -2.73 16.36 9.38
C LYS A 10 -1.36 15.71 9.42
N VAL A 11 -0.46 16.25 10.25
CA VAL A 11 0.91 15.72 10.40
C VAL A 11 0.89 14.33 11.02
N ARG A 12 0.07 14.12 12.06
CA ARG A 12 -0.09 12.81 12.71
C ARG A 12 -0.56 11.75 11.72
N LEU A 13 -1.66 11.99 11.02
CA LEU A 13 -2.24 11.06 10.06
C LEU A 13 -1.31 10.81 8.86
N ALA A 14 -0.68 11.85 8.33
CA ALA A 14 0.29 11.69 7.24
C ALA A 14 1.48 10.81 7.66
N LYS A 15 1.94 10.92 8.91
CA LYS A 15 3.01 10.08 9.46
C LYS A 15 2.57 8.64 9.64
N GLU A 16 1.40 8.41 10.24
CA GLU A 16 0.83 7.07 10.42
C GLU A 16 0.67 6.34 9.07
N ILE A 17 0.12 7.04 8.07
CA ILE A 17 -0.04 6.52 6.71
C ILE A 17 1.34 6.23 6.09
N SER A 18 2.31 7.15 6.20
CA SER A 18 3.68 6.94 5.70
C SER A 18 4.34 5.70 6.32
N ASP A 19 4.19 5.49 7.63
CA ASP A 19 4.76 4.33 8.31
C ASP A 19 4.06 3.03 7.87
N GLY A 20 2.74 3.08 7.65
CA GLY A 20 2.00 1.99 7.01
C GLY A 20 2.53 1.64 5.63
N VAL A 21 2.81 2.63 4.78
CA VAL A 21 3.36 2.41 3.43
C VAL A 21 4.73 1.74 3.49
N LYS A 22 5.61 2.16 4.42
CA LYS A 22 6.92 1.51 4.61
C LYS A 22 6.77 0.04 4.98
N ARG A 23 5.83 -0.28 5.89
CA ARG A 23 5.52 -1.67 6.28
C ARG A 23 4.96 -2.45 5.09
N TYR A 24 4.07 -1.86 4.32
CA TYR A 24 3.51 -2.49 3.13
C TYR A 24 4.59 -2.84 2.10
N ILE A 25 5.49 -1.90 1.79
CA ILE A 25 6.63 -2.13 0.89
C ILE A 25 7.54 -3.25 1.42
N ALA A 26 7.74 -3.34 2.74
CA ALA A 26 8.52 -4.42 3.34
C ALA A 26 7.86 -5.79 3.13
N ILE A 27 6.54 -5.90 3.30
CA ILE A 27 5.75 -7.12 3.04
C ILE A 27 5.89 -7.54 1.57
N GLN A 28 5.66 -6.60 0.64
CA GLN A 28 5.78 -6.86 -0.79
C GLN A 28 7.18 -7.31 -1.19
N ASN A 29 8.22 -6.66 -0.67
CA ASN A 29 9.60 -7.07 -0.91
C ASN A 29 9.89 -8.48 -0.36
N GLY A 30 9.30 -8.82 0.78
CA GLY A 30 9.35 -10.17 1.35
C GLY A 30 8.84 -11.23 0.38
N LEU A 31 7.78 -10.96 -0.38
CA LEU A 31 7.21 -11.87 -1.36
C LEU A 31 7.91 -11.77 -2.73
N LEU A 32 7.90 -10.59 -3.33
CA LEU A 32 8.16 -10.36 -4.76
C LEU A 32 9.63 -10.10 -5.09
N LYS A 33 10.40 -9.48 -4.19
CA LYS A 33 11.76 -9.08 -4.51
C LYS A 33 12.66 -10.32 -4.59
N PHE A 34 13.41 -10.44 -5.67
CA PHE A 34 14.47 -11.43 -5.79
C PHE A 34 15.52 -11.21 -4.70
N SER A 35 16.00 -12.31 -4.11
CA SER A 35 17.19 -12.28 -3.29
C SER A 35 18.02 -13.54 -3.54
N PHE A 36 19.33 -13.42 -3.40
CA PHE A 36 20.24 -14.55 -3.57
C PHE A 36 19.89 -15.71 -2.64
N ALA A 37 19.46 -15.40 -1.40
CA ALA A 37 18.94 -16.39 -0.45
C ALA A 37 17.66 -17.10 -0.94
N LYS A 38 16.77 -16.43 -1.68
CA LYS A 38 15.61 -17.08 -2.33
C LYS A 38 16.03 -18.00 -3.47
N ALA A 39 17.00 -17.58 -4.28
CA ALA A 39 17.51 -18.38 -5.40
C ALA A 39 18.20 -19.66 -4.92
N LEU A 40 18.92 -19.58 -3.79
CA LEU A 40 19.58 -20.70 -3.15
C LEU A 40 18.66 -21.53 -2.25
N GLY A 41 17.37 -21.20 -2.15
CA GLY A 41 16.39 -21.94 -1.35
C GLY A 41 16.45 -21.71 0.16
N PHE A 42 17.34 -20.86 0.66
CA PHE A 42 17.43 -20.49 2.09
C PHE A 42 16.25 -19.66 2.58
N ARG A 43 15.47 -19.06 1.67
CA ARG A 43 14.18 -18.41 1.97
C ARG A 43 13.14 -18.81 0.94
N SER A 44 12.07 -19.46 1.38
CA SER A 44 10.86 -19.57 0.58
C SER A 44 10.03 -18.29 0.78
N SER A 45 9.58 -17.69 -0.31
CA SER A 45 8.57 -16.63 -0.23
C SER A 45 7.23 -17.30 0.10
N ASP A 46 6.58 -16.99 1.21
CA ASP A 46 5.27 -17.55 1.57
C ASP A 46 4.15 -16.55 1.23
N PRO A 47 3.32 -16.83 0.20
CA PRO A 47 2.22 -15.96 -0.20
C PRO A 47 1.15 -15.86 0.90
N THR A 48 0.94 -16.91 1.70
CA THR A 48 -0.06 -16.91 2.78
C THR A 48 0.40 -16.02 3.92
N ALA A 49 1.66 -16.12 4.33
CA ALA A 49 2.22 -15.22 5.35
C ALA A 49 2.21 -13.75 4.90
N ALA A 50 2.53 -13.49 3.62
CA ALA A 50 2.44 -12.15 3.05
C ALA A 50 1.00 -11.63 2.99
N ALA A 51 0.03 -12.47 2.66
CA ALA A 51 -1.39 -12.12 2.67
C ALA A 51 -1.86 -11.74 4.08
N ASN A 52 -1.55 -12.55 5.09
CA ASN A 52 -1.93 -12.27 6.47
C ASN A 52 -1.35 -10.94 6.95
N ALA A 53 -0.03 -10.73 6.76
CA ALA A 53 0.61 -9.48 7.16
C ALA A 53 0.02 -8.25 6.44
N ALA A 54 -0.32 -8.37 5.15
CA ALA A 54 -0.97 -7.30 4.40
C ALA A 54 -2.41 -7.07 4.86
N SER A 55 -3.16 -8.12 5.19
CA SER A 55 -4.53 -8.04 5.70
C SER A 55 -4.57 -7.34 7.06
N ASP A 56 -3.66 -7.71 7.97
CA ASP A 56 -3.53 -7.08 9.29
C ASP A 56 -3.24 -5.58 9.15
N LEU A 57 -2.22 -5.24 8.33
CA LEU A 57 -1.86 -3.84 8.07
C LEU A 57 -3.01 -3.07 7.42
N ARG A 58 -3.79 -3.70 6.53
CA ARG A 58 -4.96 -3.08 5.92
C ARG A 58 -6.03 -2.79 6.97
N GLY A 59 -6.24 -3.71 7.92
CA GLY A 59 -7.11 -3.55 9.07
C GLY A 59 -6.68 -2.37 9.96
N GLU A 60 -5.38 -2.17 10.13
CA GLU A 60 -4.82 -1.01 10.86
C GLU A 60 -5.02 0.32 10.12
N LEU A 61 -4.88 0.33 8.78
CA LEU A 61 -4.96 1.55 7.97
C LEU A 61 -6.40 1.96 7.60
N SER A 62 -7.32 1.01 7.52
CA SER A 62 -8.72 1.28 7.13
C SER A 62 -9.42 2.30 8.04
N PRO A 63 -9.30 2.25 9.39
CA PRO A 63 -9.90 3.24 10.28
C PRO A 63 -9.40 4.67 10.05
N LEU A 64 -8.17 4.85 9.55
CA LEU A 64 -7.63 6.18 9.23
C LEU A 64 -8.40 6.83 8.06
N LEU A 65 -8.95 6.02 7.15
CA LEU A 65 -9.78 6.52 6.07
C LEU A 65 -11.12 7.03 6.59
N ASP A 66 -11.70 6.36 7.58
CA ASP A 66 -12.94 6.79 8.21
C ASP A 66 -12.73 8.05 9.06
N GLN A 67 -11.59 8.17 9.75
CA GLN A 67 -11.18 9.44 10.38
C GLN A 67 -11.14 10.57 9.34
N LEU A 68 -10.44 10.38 8.22
CA LEU A 68 -10.37 11.39 7.14
C LEU A 68 -11.72 11.70 6.47
N ARG A 69 -12.71 10.80 6.56
CA ARG A 69 -14.08 11.02 6.06
C ARG A 69 -14.96 11.80 7.05
N ALA A 70 -14.68 11.68 8.35
CA ALA A 70 -15.44 12.35 9.40
C ALA A 70 -15.23 13.86 9.41
N HIS A 71 -14.09 14.33 8.89
CA HIS A 71 -13.72 15.73 8.82
C HIS A 71 -14.12 16.39 7.50
N GLU A 72 -14.38 17.70 7.57
CA GLU A 72 -14.59 18.50 6.38
C GLU A 72 -13.24 18.72 5.67
N LEU A 73 -13.15 18.32 4.40
CA LEU A 73 -11.92 18.44 3.61
C LEU A 73 -12.00 19.70 2.75
N SER A 74 -11.66 20.84 3.35
CA SER A 74 -11.64 22.12 2.65
C SER A 74 -10.30 22.39 1.96
N ASP A 75 -9.21 21.77 2.43
CA ASP A 75 -7.87 21.97 1.88
C ASP A 75 -7.41 20.85 0.95
N GLN A 76 -6.59 21.23 -0.04
CA GLN A 76 -6.11 20.33 -1.08
C GLN A 76 -5.22 19.21 -0.51
N PHE A 77 -4.48 19.45 0.57
CA PHE A 77 -3.66 18.42 1.22
C PHE A 77 -4.54 17.31 1.78
N SER A 78 -5.53 17.62 2.61
CA SER A 78 -6.41 16.63 3.23
C SER A 78 -7.24 15.86 2.19
N ILE A 79 -7.72 16.54 1.13
CA ILE A 79 -8.39 15.87 -0.02
C ILE A 79 -7.46 14.85 -0.68
N THR A 80 -6.20 15.25 -0.93
CA THR A 80 -5.21 14.39 -1.57
C THR A 80 -4.80 13.24 -0.65
N LEU A 81 -4.71 13.46 0.66
CA LEU A 81 -4.35 12.46 1.67
C LEU A 81 -5.42 11.36 1.76
N ARG A 82 -6.69 11.74 1.76
CA ARG A 82 -7.81 10.79 1.67
C ARG A 82 -7.76 9.99 0.37
N GLY A 83 -7.50 10.65 -0.75
CA GLY A 83 -7.34 10.00 -2.05
C GLY A 83 -6.20 8.98 -2.03
N TYR A 84 -5.06 9.37 -1.47
CA TYR A 84 -3.86 8.53 -1.34
C TYR A 84 -4.15 7.28 -0.54
N LEU A 85 -4.70 7.41 0.67
CA LEU A 85 -5.00 6.28 1.54
C LEU A 85 -6.01 5.32 0.89
N ARG A 86 -7.03 5.85 0.21
CA ARG A 86 -7.99 5.01 -0.52
C ARG A 86 -7.32 4.19 -1.62
N GLN A 87 -6.45 4.81 -2.42
CA GLN A 87 -5.71 4.11 -3.49
C GLN A 87 -4.70 3.10 -2.92
N LEU A 88 -4.07 3.41 -1.79
CA LEU A 88 -3.20 2.48 -1.08
C LEU A 88 -3.97 1.22 -0.64
N LEU A 89 -5.12 1.39 0.02
CA LEU A 89 -5.96 0.26 0.45
C LEU A 89 -6.43 -0.57 -0.74
N GLN A 90 -6.77 0.06 -1.87
CA GLN A 90 -7.11 -0.64 -3.10
C GLN A 90 -5.92 -1.44 -3.67
N ALA A 91 -4.72 -0.88 -3.64
CA ALA A 91 -3.52 -1.62 -4.05
C ALA A 91 -3.24 -2.81 -3.13
N MET A 92 -3.49 -2.67 -1.82
CA MET A 92 -3.41 -3.79 -0.88
C MET A 92 -4.43 -4.89 -1.21
N ASP A 93 -5.66 -4.55 -1.63
CA ASP A 93 -6.65 -5.54 -2.08
C ASP A 93 -6.18 -6.31 -3.32
N VAL A 94 -5.56 -5.62 -4.28
CA VAL A 94 -4.95 -6.26 -5.47
C VAL A 94 -3.80 -7.18 -5.05
N PHE A 95 -2.97 -6.77 -4.10
CA PHE A 95 -1.88 -7.59 -3.56
C PHE A 95 -2.39 -8.84 -2.84
N LEU A 96 -3.44 -8.71 -2.02
CA LEU A 96 -4.08 -9.84 -1.34
C LEU A 96 -4.62 -10.86 -2.34
N ALA A 97 -5.29 -10.41 -3.39
CA ALA A 97 -5.76 -11.27 -4.47
C ALA A 97 -4.61 -11.99 -5.19
N LEU A 98 -3.51 -11.29 -5.47
CA LEU A 98 -2.30 -11.88 -6.05
C LEU A 98 -1.70 -12.96 -5.14
N CYS A 99 -1.62 -12.71 -3.83
CA CYS A 99 -1.13 -13.68 -2.85
C CYS A 99 -2.00 -14.94 -2.83
N GLY A 100 -3.33 -14.79 -2.82
CA GLY A 100 -4.28 -15.92 -2.88
C GLY A 100 -4.11 -16.75 -4.14
N ARG A 101 -4.13 -16.10 -5.32
CA ARG A 101 -3.86 -16.73 -6.62
C ARG A 101 -2.52 -17.47 -6.64
N LEU A 102 -1.47 -16.87 -6.08
CA LEU A 102 -0.14 -17.46 -6.02
C LEU A 102 -0.09 -18.68 -5.09
N ALA A 103 -0.80 -18.65 -3.96
CA ALA A 103 -0.91 -19.79 -3.05
C ALA A 103 -1.64 -20.97 -3.73
N GLU A 104 -2.80 -20.70 -4.33
CA GLU A 104 -3.60 -21.69 -5.06
C GLU A 104 -2.80 -22.32 -6.21
N ALA A 105 -2.14 -21.51 -7.04
CA ALA A 105 -1.36 -22.01 -8.16
C ALA A 105 -0.16 -22.86 -7.71
N ARG A 106 0.46 -22.55 -6.57
CA ARG A 106 1.53 -23.38 -6.00
C ARG A 106 1.00 -24.72 -5.49
N ALA A 107 -0.13 -24.71 -4.79
CA ALA A 107 -0.78 -25.94 -4.32
C ALA A 107 -1.19 -26.85 -5.49
N ALA A 108 -1.77 -26.27 -6.54
CA ALA A 108 -2.19 -26.97 -7.75
C ALA A 108 -1.04 -27.31 -8.72
N LYS A 109 0.19 -26.84 -8.45
CA LYS A 109 1.33 -26.93 -9.38
C LYS A 109 1.01 -26.36 -10.77
N ASP A 110 0.21 -25.30 -10.83
CA ASP A 110 -0.24 -24.67 -12.07
C ASP A 110 0.92 -23.94 -12.77
N LYS A 111 1.51 -24.62 -13.76
CA LYS A 111 2.60 -24.07 -14.58
C LYS A 111 2.13 -22.96 -15.51
N ALA A 112 0.85 -22.92 -15.90
CA ALA A 112 0.35 -21.88 -16.79
C ALA A 112 0.37 -20.53 -16.06
N TYR A 113 -0.14 -20.49 -14.83
CA TYR A 113 -0.04 -19.30 -13.99
C TYR A 113 1.41 -18.97 -13.64
N LEU A 114 2.17 -19.93 -13.10
CA LEU A 114 3.51 -19.66 -12.54
C LEU A 114 4.57 -19.31 -13.58
N ARG A 115 4.44 -19.77 -14.84
CA ARG A 115 5.50 -19.66 -15.85
C ARG A 115 5.03 -19.14 -17.21
N LYS A 116 3.75 -19.30 -17.57
CA LYS A 116 3.24 -18.93 -18.90
C LYS A 116 2.50 -17.58 -18.90
N GLY A 117 2.89 -16.68 -18.00
CA GLY A 117 2.45 -15.27 -18.03
C GLY A 117 1.32 -14.91 -17.07
N GLY A 118 0.62 -15.87 -16.43
CA GLY A 118 -0.46 -15.54 -15.48
C GLY A 118 0.02 -14.70 -14.30
N PHE A 119 1.10 -15.12 -13.65
CA PHE A 119 1.71 -14.36 -12.55
C PHE A 119 2.21 -12.97 -13.00
N LYS A 120 2.72 -12.86 -14.23
CA LYS A 120 3.17 -11.58 -14.79
C LYS A 120 2.00 -10.60 -14.96
N ALA A 121 0.87 -11.07 -15.47
CA ALA A 121 -0.32 -10.24 -15.66
C ALA A 121 -0.87 -9.70 -14.32
N ASP A 122 -0.89 -10.52 -13.27
CA ASP A 122 -1.34 -10.06 -11.95
C ASP A 122 -0.31 -9.11 -11.30
N LEU A 123 0.99 -9.27 -11.57
CA LEU A 123 2.00 -8.27 -11.19
C LEU A 123 1.80 -6.93 -11.91
N GLU A 124 1.44 -6.93 -13.20
CA GLU A 124 1.17 -5.70 -13.96
C GLU A 124 -0.04 -4.95 -13.36
N LYS A 125 -1.10 -5.65 -12.97
CA LYS A 125 -2.25 -5.06 -12.26
C LYS A 125 -1.85 -4.47 -10.92
N LEU A 126 -1.00 -5.17 -10.16
CA LEU A 126 -0.48 -4.64 -8.89
C LEU A 126 0.31 -3.35 -9.11
N GLN A 127 1.21 -3.34 -10.10
CA GLN A 127 2.00 -2.15 -10.44
C GLN A 127 1.13 -0.97 -10.89
N GLU A 128 0.04 -1.24 -11.62
CA GLU A 128 -0.92 -0.21 -12.01
C GLU A 128 -1.62 0.39 -10.79
N ALA A 129 -2.10 -0.45 -9.87
CA ALA A 129 -2.69 0.01 -8.61
C ALA A 129 -1.67 0.78 -7.73
N GLU A 130 -0.40 0.37 -7.74
CA GLU A 130 0.66 1.07 -7.01
C GLU A 130 0.94 2.46 -7.56
N ARG A 131 0.98 2.60 -8.89
CA ARG A 131 1.17 3.91 -9.53
C ARG A 131 0.10 4.90 -9.10
N ALA A 132 -1.15 4.45 -8.93
CA ALA A 132 -2.25 5.32 -8.55
C ALA A 132 -2.01 6.01 -7.19
N TYR A 133 -1.56 5.28 -6.16
CA TYR A 133 -1.25 5.92 -4.88
C TYR A 133 0.10 6.65 -4.90
N LEU A 134 1.11 6.18 -5.65
CA LEU A 134 2.41 6.85 -5.73
C LEU A 134 2.32 8.25 -6.35
N VAL A 135 1.49 8.44 -7.38
CA VAL A 135 1.21 9.76 -7.97
C VAL A 135 0.62 10.72 -6.94
N LEU A 136 -0.34 10.24 -6.13
CA LEU A 136 -0.92 11.04 -5.05
C LEU A 136 0.11 11.32 -3.93
N GLY A 137 1.01 10.38 -3.66
CA GLY A 137 2.10 10.55 -2.69
C GLY A 137 3.10 11.63 -3.11
N ALA A 138 3.45 11.68 -4.40
CA ALA A 138 4.28 12.76 -4.94
C ALA A 138 3.60 14.13 -4.78
N LYS A 139 2.31 14.22 -5.13
CA LYS A 139 1.51 15.43 -4.94
C LYS A 139 1.41 15.85 -3.47
N LEU A 140 1.27 14.90 -2.54
CA LEU A 140 1.26 15.18 -1.10
C LEU A 140 2.58 15.79 -0.62
N ASN A 141 3.72 15.34 -1.15
CA ASN A 141 5.01 15.91 -0.80
C ASN A 141 5.16 17.37 -1.27
N GLU A 142 4.62 17.70 -2.45
CA GLU A 142 4.58 19.07 -2.97
C GLU A 142 3.70 19.96 -2.09
N LEU A 143 2.49 19.51 -1.78
CA LEU A 143 1.53 20.23 -0.92
C LEU A 143 2.08 20.43 0.51
N ALA A 144 2.70 19.40 1.09
CA ALA A 144 3.34 19.51 2.41
C ALA A 144 4.48 20.53 2.45
N ALA A 145 5.22 20.68 1.34
CA ALA A 145 6.26 21.71 1.23
C ALA A 145 5.65 23.11 1.11
N ALA A 146 4.59 23.27 0.31
CA ALA A 146 3.89 24.54 0.14
C ALA A 146 3.21 25.03 1.42
N GLU A 147 2.62 24.13 2.22
CA GLU A 147 1.96 24.45 3.49
C GLU A 147 2.92 24.59 4.69
N GLY A 148 4.24 24.43 4.49
CA GLY A 148 5.22 24.52 5.57
C GLY A 148 5.16 23.36 6.59
N LEU A 149 4.46 22.27 6.26
CA LEU A 149 4.32 21.07 7.09
C LEU A 149 5.62 20.26 7.15
N ARG A 150 6.57 20.54 6.24
CA ARG A 150 7.89 19.93 6.18
C ARG A 150 8.91 20.82 6.92
N LYS A 151 9.47 20.33 8.04
CA LYS A 151 10.65 20.97 8.64
C LYS A 151 11.81 20.86 7.64
N LYS A 152 12.43 21.99 7.30
CA LYS A 152 13.77 22.00 6.68
C LYS A 152 14.72 21.40 7.72
N ASN A 153 15.15 20.17 7.47
CA ASN A 153 16.35 19.63 8.12
C ASN A 153 17.57 20.22 7.41
#